data_AF-A0AAV6SWM6-F1
#
_entry.id   AF-A0AAV6SWM6-F1
#
_cell.length_a   1.000
_cell.length_b   1.000
_cell.length_c   1.000
_cell.angle_alpha   90.00
_cell.angle_beta   90.00
_cell.angle_gamma   90.00
#
_symmetry.space_group_name_H-M   'P 1'
#
loop_
_entity.id
_entity.type
_entity.pdbx_description
1 polymer ?
#
loop_
_entity_poly.entity_id
_entity_poly.type
_entity_poly.pdbx_seq_one_letter_code
_entity_poly.pdbx_strand_id
1 'polypeptide(L)'
;MTFWLIRWLLFRLMFASGVVKLTSRCPTWWGLTALTYHYETQCIPTPLAWFAHQLPVWWQKLSVVATFVIEIAAPFLFFSPLRRLRIGSFYLQMLLQVLIILSGNYNFFNLLTMILCLSLLDDQHVHFWLRKADRSPNSESRVWSWLCYLVELAVWSLMIFGSVLCFDLQLDQTKSGISSRTAFTFHQFNQFLKTVTIPCIWIGVLSLTWEMVKAMFRCACVCGFLKRFCGTLQWTVFAAATAAMFTISLVPFTYIEYDSNARLWPGVRRANEVVNRFQLVNSYGLFRRMTGVGGRPEVVIEGSNDGITWTEIEFMYKPGNLSAPPPVLTPHQPRLDWQMWFAALGPHTQSPWFTSLVYRLLQGKQDVIELIQTDVSQYPFHQQPPAYIRAHRYRYWFTRPQADGSYPQRWWRRVYDEEFYPTVHLGNTVLESMLSHYGLKDKAPPRTSNTAVAQVVRWLRSQVRGVPAHSLIWTLIGCSATFCLIRGLLKRNAGTTLEHHTEKSDEPQAVEEEEEKKKKREDSEDELEEAEEDEQDSACDDEEEDDE
;
A
#
# COMPACT_ATOMS: atom_id res chain seq x y z
N MET A 1 -18.48 11.08 2.76
CA MET A 1 -17.67 11.80 1.75
C MET A 1 -16.25 11.24 1.66
N THR A 2 -15.45 11.35 2.72
CA THR A 2 -14.01 11.01 2.72
C THR A 2 -13.72 9.54 2.39
N PHE A 3 -14.42 8.58 2.99
CA PHE A 3 -14.25 7.16 2.67
C PHE A 3 -14.61 6.81 1.21
N TRP A 4 -15.45 7.59 0.56
CA TRP A 4 -15.79 7.38 -0.85
C TRP A 4 -14.59 7.68 -1.76
N LEU A 5 -13.83 8.75 -1.50
CA LEU A 5 -12.59 9.04 -2.24
C LEU A 5 -11.55 7.93 -2.05
N ILE A 6 -11.44 7.39 -0.84
CA ILE A 6 -10.54 6.26 -0.54
C ILE A 6 -10.94 5.04 -1.37
N ARG A 7 -12.24 4.75 -1.46
CA ARG A 7 -12.78 3.67 -2.29
C ARG A 7 -12.55 3.90 -3.78
N TRP A 8 -12.72 5.13 -4.26
CA TRP A 8 -12.40 5.51 -5.63
C TRP A 8 -10.91 5.39 -5.95
N LEU A 9 -10.04 5.79 -5.02
CA LEU A 9 -8.60 5.57 -5.12
C LEU A 9 -8.27 4.07 -5.18
N LEU A 10 -8.86 3.25 -4.31
CA LEU A 10 -8.68 1.80 -4.32
C LEU A 10 -9.13 1.17 -5.65
N PHE A 11 -10.29 1.59 -6.16
CA PHE A 11 -10.79 1.17 -7.47
C PHE A 11 -9.78 1.48 -8.57
N ARG A 12 -9.34 2.74 -8.70
CA ARG A 12 -8.36 3.14 -9.72
C ARG A 12 -7.04 2.38 -9.56
N LEU A 13 -6.57 2.18 -8.33
CA LEU A 13 -5.34 1.47 -8.03
C LEU A 13 -5.41 0.02 -8.53
N MET A 14 -6.43 -0.74 -8.11
CA MET A 14 -6.56 -2.15 -8.46
C MET A 14 -6.88 -2.34 -9.95
N PHE A 15 -7.88 -1.61 -10.45
CA PHE A 15 -8.32 -1.72 -11.84
C PHE A 15 -7.20 -1.36 -12.82
N ALA A 16 -6.52 -0.22 -12.60
CA ALA A 16 -5.41 0.16 -13.47
C ALA A 16 -4.26 -0.85 -13.39
N SER A 17 -3.92 -1.35 -12.19
CA SER A 17 -2.86 -2.34 -11.99
C SER A 17 -3.10 -3.64 -12.76
N GLY A 18 -4.34 -4.09 -12.89
CA GLY A 18 -4.71 -5.24 -13.71
C GLY A 18 -4.70 -4.93 -15.21
N VAL A 19 -5.34 -3.83 -15.62
CA VAL A 19 -5.48 -3.47 -17.03
C VAL A 19 -4.13 -3.22 -17.70
N VAL A 20 -3.20 -2.53 -17.03
CA VAL A 20 -1.89 -2.22 -17.62
C VAL A 20 -1.05 -3.44 -17.96
N LYS A 21 -1.29 -4.58 -17.29
CA LYS A 21 -0.61 -5.85 -17.57
C LYS A 21 -0.99 -6.37 -18.96
N LEU A 22 -2.27 -6.27 -19.32
CA LEU A 22 -2.78 -6.67 -20.65
C LEU A 22 -2.49 -5.62 -21.72
N THR A 23 -2.65 -4.33 -21.42
CA THR A 23 -2.37 -3.26 -22.41
C THR A 23 -0.89 -3.15 -22.77
N SER A 24 0.02 -3.59 -21.90
CA SER A 24 1.46 -3.62 -22.16
C SER A 24 1.90 -4.51 -23.34
N ARG A 25 1.00 -5.40 -23.81
CA ARG A 25 1.26 -6.47 -24.79
C ARG A 25 2.39 -7.42 -24.39
N CYS A 26 2.66 -7.56 -23.10
CA CYS A 26 3.69 -8.46 -22.60
C CYS A 26 3.31 -9.93 -22.90
N PRO A 27 4.16 -10.70 -23.62
CA PRO A 27 3.85 -12.09 -23.96
C PRO A 27 3.60 -12.99 -22.75
N THR A 28 4.27 -12.74 -21.61
CA THR A 28 4.09 -13.56 -20.40
C THR A 28 2.76 -13.32 -19.70
N TRP A 29 2.24 -12.08 -19.71
CA TRP A 29 0.91 -11.79 -19.18
C TRP A 29 -0.19 -12.39 -20.07
N TRP A 30 -0.06 -12.24 -21.39
CA TRP A 30 -1.00 -12.83 -22.37
C TRP A 30 -0.92 -14.37 -22.42
N GLY A 31 0.27 -14.94 -22.23
CA GLY A 31 0.49 -16.39 -22.16
C GLY A 31 0.16 -17.01 -20.80
N LEU A 32 -0.28 -16.22 -19.82
CA LEU A 32 -0.56 -16.62 -18.43
C LEU A 32 0.66 -17.19 -17.68
N THR A 33 1.88 -16.93 -18.14
CA THR A 33 3.12 -17.43 -17.52
C THR A 33 3.84 -16.38 -16.69
N ALA A 34 3.29 -15.20 -16.46
CA ALA A 34 3.99 -14.13 -15.74
C ALA A 34 4.49 -14.56 -14.35
N LEU A 35 3.67 -15.29 -13.58
CA LEU A 35 4.05 -15.76 -12.25
C LEU A 35 5.13 -16.83 -12.23
N THR A 36 5.41 -17.51 -13.36
CA THR A 36 6.57 -18.42 -13.44
C THR A 36 7.90 -17.66 -13.33
N TYR A 37 7.91 -16.36 -13.60
CA TYR A 37 9.10 -15.51 -13.47
C TYR A 37 9.01 -14.59 -12.24
N HIS A 38 7.80 -14.14 -11.90
CA HIS A 38 7.58 -13.08 -10.90
C HIS A 38 8.19 -13.33 -9.53
N TYR A 39 8.04 -14.54 -9.00
CA TYR A 39 8.57 -14.88 -7.68
C TYR A 39 10.09 -14.73 -7.58
N GLU A 40 10.81 -14.95 -8.68
CA GLU A 40 12.27 -14.85 -8.74
C GLU A 40 12.75 -13.42 -9.02
N THR A 41 12.05 -12.72 -9.94
CA THR A 41 12.55 -11.46 -10.51
C THR A 41 12.03 -10.19 -9.80
N GLN A 42 11.09 -10.32 -8.88
CA GLN A 42 10.59 -9.23 -8.01
C GLN A 42 11.68 -8.56 -7.17
N CYS A 43 11.55 -7.29 -6.81
CA CYS A 43 12.63 -6.51 -6.17
C CYS A 43 13.37 -7.23 -5.03
N ILE A 44 12.67 -7.67 -3.99
CA ILE A 44 13.23 -8.46 -2.90
C ILE A 44 12.29 -9.62 -2.60
N PRO A 45 12.60 -10.84 -3.07
CA PRO A 45 11.80 -12.01 -2.76
C PRO A 45 11.96 -12.42 -1.29
N THR A 46 10.98 -13.15 -0.79
CA THR A 46 11.04 -13.84 0.52
C THR A 46 11.37 -15.32 0.33
N PRO A 47 11.63 -16.11 1.39
CA PRO A 47 11.79 -17.55 1.26
C PRO A 47 10.59 -18.23 0.61
N LEU A 48 9.37 -17.76 0.89
CA LEU A 48 8.14 -18.31 0.31
C LEU A 48 8.12 -18.17 -1.22
N ALA A 49 8.76 -17.14 -1.76
CA ALA A 49 8.88 -16.97 -3.21
C ALA A 49 9.55 -18.17 -3.88
N TRP A 50 10.60 -18.72 -3.26
CA TRP A 50 11.29 -19.89 -3.79
C TRP A 50 10.34 -21.09 -3.83
N PHE A 51 9.60 -21.35 -2.75
CA PHE A 51 8.62 -22.44 -2.70
C PHE A 51 7.48 -22.23 -3.71
N ALA A 52 6.96 -21.01 -3.78
CA ALA A 52 5.91 -20.65 -4.74
C ALA A 52 6.40 -20.81 -6.19
N HIS A 53 7.68 -20.53 -6.47
CA HIS A 53 8.29 -20.70 -7.78
C HIS A 53 8.37 -22.18 -8.21
N GLN A 54 8.48 -23.12 -7.27
CA GLN A 54 8.50 -24.56 -7.59
C GLN A 54 7.12 -25.14 -7.90
N LEU A 55 6.03 -24.38 -7.71
CA LEU A 55 4.69 -24.87 -8.01
C LEU A 55 4.53 -25.17 -9.51
N PRO A 56 3.76 -26.21 -9.89
CA PRO A 56 3.56 -26.58 -11.28
C PRO A 56 3.04 -25.43 -12.15
N VAL A 57 3.41 -25.43 -13.44
CA VAL A 57 3.05 -24.36 -14.38
C VAL A 57 1.54 -24.13 -14.48
N TRP A 58 0.71 -25.17 -14.36
CA TRP A 58 -0.74 -25.02 -14.37
C TRP A 58 -1.25 -24.18 -13.18
N TRP A 59 -0.64 -24.31 -12.01
CA TRP A 59 -0.95 -23.52 -10.82
C TRP A 59 -0.55 -22.06 -11.01
N GLN A 60 0.60 -21.83 -11.65
CA GLN A 60 1.07 -20.48 -11.99
C GLN A 60 0.13 -19.78 -12.96
N LYS A 61 -0.33 -20.49 -13.99
CA LYS A 61 -1.32 -19.98 -14.94
C LYS A 61 -2.63 -19.62 -14.27
N LEU A 62 -3.14 -20.51 -13.40
CA LEU A 62 -4.35 -20.25 -12.63
C LEU A 62 -4.18 -19.02 -11.71
N SER A 63 -3.01 -18.87 -11.10
CA SER A 63 -2.69 -17.74 -10.23
C SER A 63 -2.63 -16.40 -11.01
N VAL A 64 -2.21 -16.41 -12.28
CA VAL A 64 -2.30 -15.25 -13.18
C VAL A 64 -3.77 -14.92 -13.48
N VAL A 65 -4.60 -15.94 -13.77
CA VAL A 65 -6.05 -15.75 -13.96
C VAL A 65 -6.70 -15.15 -12.72
N ALA A 66 -6.41 -15.70 -11.54
CA ALA A 66 -6.91 -15.17 -10.27
C ALA A 66 -6.48 -13.71 -10.05
N THR A 67 -5.23 -13.36 -10.37
CA THR A 67 -4.74 -11.98 -10.35
C THR A 67 -5.60 -11.08 -11.25
N PHE A 68 -5.90 -11.48 -12.48
CA PHE A 68 -6.75 -10.70 -13.38
C PHE A 68 -8.19 -10.56 -12.86
N VAL A 69 -8.77 -11.61 -12.30
CA VAL A 69 -10.12 -11.55 -11.73
C VAL A 69 -10.17 -10.58 -10.54
N ILE A 70 -9.19 -10.66 -9.63
CA ILE A 70 -9.13 -9.81 -8.43
C ILE A 70 -8.81 -8.35 -8.81
N GLU A 71 -7.95 -8.11 -9.79
CA GLU A 71 -7.53 -6.75 -10.16
C GLU A 71 -8.44 -6.09 -11.19
N ILE A 72 -9.15 -6.82 -12.06
CA ILE A 72 -9.99 -6.24 -13.12
C ILE A 72 -11.47 -6.39 -12.81
N ALA A 73 -11.95 -7.59 -12.45
CA ALA A 73 -13.38 -7.85 -12.27
C ALA A 73 -13.89 -7.50 -10.85
N ALA A 74 -13.16 -7.86 -9.79
CA ALA A 74 -13.57 -7.61 -8.41
C ALA A 74 -13.68 -6.11 -8.03
N PRO A 75 -12.92 -5.16 -8.60
CA PRO A 75 -13.05 -3.74 -8.25
C PRO A 75 -14.42 -3.13 -8.57
N PHE A 76 -15.15 -3.65 -9.56
CA PHE A 76 -16.51 -3.19 -9.85
C PHE A 76 -17.46 -3.39 -8.66
N LEU A 77 -17.22 -4.43 -7.86
CA LEU A 77 -18.03 -4.73 -6.67
C LEU A 77 -17.77 -3.76 -5.52
N PHE A 78 -16.72 -2.92 -5.57
CA PHE A 78 -16.45 -1.92 -4.53
C PHE A 78 -17.62 -0.93 -4.38
N PHE A 79 -18.27 -0.58 -5.50
CA PHE A 79 -19.42 0.31 -5.54
C PHE A 79 -20.76 -0.41 -5.48
N SER A 80 -20.77 -1.73 -5.27
CA SER A 80 -22.00 -2.49 -5.15
C SER A 80 -22.82 -2.04 -3.93
N PRO A 81 -24.15 -1.84 -4.07
CA PRO A 81 -25.02 -1.56 -2.94
C PRO A 81 -25.17 -2.80 -2.03
N LEU A 82 -24.91 -4.01 -2.54
CA LEU A 82 -25.00 -5.24 -1.79
C LEU A 82 -23.78 -5.40 -0.86
N ARG A 83 -24.02 -5.35 0.45
CA ARG A 83 -23.00 -5.47 1.50
C ARG A 83 -22.08 -6.67 1.30
N ARG A 84 -22.66 -7.84 1.02
CA ARG A 84 -21.92 -9.11 0.92
C ARG A 84 -20.92 -9.14 -0.23
N LEU A 85 -21.29 -8.60 -1.39
CA LEU A 85 -20.38 -8.46 -2.54
C LEU A 85 -19.19 -7.56 -2.21
N ARG A 86 -19.44 -6.44 -1.51
CA ARG A 86 -18.39 -5.51 -1.10
C ARG A 86 -17.43 -6.16 -0.08
N ILE A 87 -17.96 -6.92 0.88
CA ILE A 87 -17.16 -7.67 1.86
C ILE A 87 -16.38 -8.82 1.19
N GLY A 88 -16.99 -9.54 0.24
CA GLY A 88 -16.29 -10.56 -0.54
C GLY A 88 -15.12 -9.98 -1.33
N SER A 89 -15.32 -8.84 -1.99
CA SER A 89 -14.24 -8.10 -2.63
C SER A 89 -13.18 -7.62 -1.65
N PHE A 90 -13.55 -7.18 -0.44
CA PHE A 90 -12.58 -6.86 0.61
C PHE A 90 -11.65 -8.06 0.89
N TYR A 91 -12.21 -9.25 1.14
CA TYR A 91 -11.39 -10.43 1.44
C TYR A 91 -10.54 -10.88 0.25
N LEU A 92 -11.04 -10.77 -0.98
CA LEU A 92 -10.24 -11.06 -2.18
C LEU A 92 -9.03 -10.12 -2.31
N GLN A 93 -9.23 -8.82 -2.08
CA GLN A 93 -8.12 -7.86 -2.11
C GLN A 93 -7.13 -8.10 -0.98
N MET A 94 -7.62 -8.34 0.24
CA MET A 94 -6.79 -8.65 1.39
C MET A 94 -5.95 -9.91 1.17
N LEU A 95 -6.56 -10.97 0.64
CA LEU A 95 -5.87 -12.21 0.29
C LEU A 95 -4.75 -11.93 -0.71
N LEU A 96 -5.03 -11.19 -1.79
CA LEU A 96 -4.01 -10.84 -2.77
C LEU A 96 -2.85 -10.06 -2.14
N GLN A 97 -3.13 -9.02 -1.34
CA GLN A 97 -2.08 -8.22 -0.69
C GLN A 97 -1.24 -9.05 0.30
N VAL A 98 -1.86 -9.95 1.06
CA VAL A 98 -1.15 -10.85 1.98
C VAL A 98 -0.27 -11.83 1.22
N LEU A 99 -0.76 -12.45 0.14
CA LEU A 99 0.05 -13.34 -0.69
C LEU A 99 1.24 -12.61 -1.32
N ILE A 100 1.05 -11.35 -1.75
CA ILE A 100 2.15 -10.52 -2.24
C ILE A 100 3.17 -10.25 -1.13
N ILE A 101 2.74 -9.84 0.07
CA ILE A 101 3.63 -9.62 1.23
C ILE A 101 4.43 -10.87 1.59
N LEU A 102 3.75 -12.04 1.60
CA LEU A 102 4.35 -13.29 1.99
C LEU A 102 5.38 -13.76 0.97
N SER A 103 5.17 -13.49 -0.31
CA SER A 103 6.07 -13.90 -1.40
C SER A 103 7.11 -12.84 -1.77
N GLY A 104 6.91 -11.57 -1.41
CA GLY A 104 7.77 -10.47 -1.82
C GLY A 104 7.67 -9.26 -0.92
N ASN A 105 8.78 -8.53 -0.78
CA ASN A 105 8.76 -7.24 -0.11
C ASN A 105 8.52 -6.13 -1.13
N TYR A 106 7.33 -5.51 -1.09
CA TYR A 106 6.97 -4.29 -1.83
C TYR A 106 6.81 -3.07 -0.92
N ASN A 107 7.68 -2.95 0.10
CA ASN A 107 7.67 -1.84 1.04
C ASN A 107 6.29 -1.75 1.76
N PHE A 108 5.84 -0.54 2.11
CA PHE A 108 4.53 -0.23 2.64
C PHE A 108 3.40 -0.30 1.61
N PHE A 109 3.67 -0.56 0.31
CA PHE A 109 2.64 -0.49 -0.72
C PHE A 109 1.45 -1.44 -0.46
N ASN A 110 1.73 -2.70 -0.13
CA ASN A 110 0.67 -3.65 0.16
C ASN A 110 -0.10 -3.29 1.45
N LEU A 111 0.61 -2.82 2.48
CA LEU A 111 -0.02 -2.37 3.73
C LEU A 111 -0.91 -1.14 3.51
N LEU A 112 -0.46 -0.16 2.73
CA LEU A 112 -1.28 0.97 2.34
C LEU A 112 -2.52 0.49 1.57
N THR A 113 -2.36 -0.48 0.66
CA THR A 113 -3.49 -1.04 -0.09
C THR A 113 -4.48 -1.77 0.83
N MET A 114 -4.00 -2.52 1.83
CA MET A 114 -4.83 -3.14 2.86
C MET A 114 -5.59 -2.08 3.67
N ILE A 115 -4.95 -0.97 4.03
CA ILE A 115 -5.62 0.16 4.70
C ILE A 115 -6.71 0.77 3.80
N LEU A 116 -6.44 0.94 2.50
CA LEU A 116 -7.44 1.42 1.55
C LEU A 116 -8.64 0.43 1.46
N CYS A 117 -8.39 -0.87 1.56
CA CYS A 117 -9.45 -1.90 1.56
C CYS A 117 -10.41 -1.76 2.73
N LEU A 118 -10.00 -1.18 3.87
CA LEU A 118 -10.91 -0.92 5.00
C LEU A 118 -12.09 -0.02 4.62
N SER A 119 -11.98 0.79 3.55
CA SER A 119 -13.10 1.59 3.00
C SER A 119 -14.27 0.76 2.43
N LEU A 120 -14.08 -0.55 2.28
CA LEU A 120 -15.11 -1.51 1.83
C LEU A 120 -15.94 -2.07 2.99
N LEU A 121 -15.43 -1.99 4.23
CA LEU A 121 -16.12 -2.47 5.42
C LEU A 121 -17.23 -1.49 5.84
N ASP A 122 -18.23 -2.02 6.51
CA ASP A 122 -19.30 -1.27 7.15
C ASP A 122 -19.23 -1.38 8.68
N ASP A 123 -19.87 -0.45 9.38
CA ASP A 123 -19.80 -0.36 10.84
C ASP A 123 -20.23 -1.66 11.52
N GLN A 124 -21.27 -2.32 11.01
CA GLN A 124 -21.74 -3.63 11.50
C GLN A 124 -20.64 -4.70 11.45
N HIS A 125 -19.85 -4.76 10.37
CA HIS A 125 -18.78 -5.75 10.25
C HIS A 125 -17.60 -5.44 11.17
N VAL A 126 -17.32 -4.14 11.36
CA VAL A 126 -16.30 -3.69 12.32
C VAL A 126 -16.74 -3.99 13.76
N HIS A 127 -18.01 -3.77 14.10
CA HIS A 127 -18.58 -4.11 15.40
C HIS A 127 -18.54 -5.61 15.68
N PHE A 128 -18.88 -6.43 14.66
CA PHE A 128 -18.73 -7.88 14.72
C PHE A 128 -17.29 -8.30 15.04
N TRP A 129 -16.30 -7.76 14.34
CA TRP A 129 -14.88 -8.05 14.62
C TRP A 129 -14.42 -7.58 16.00
N LEU A 130 -14.90 -6.43 16.46
CA LEU A 130 -14.61 -5.90 17.79
C LEU A 130 -15.41 -6.60 18.89
N ARG A 131 -16.24 -7.59 18.55
CA ARG A 131 -17.12 -8.34 19.46
C ARG A 131 -17.98 -7.41 20.32
N LYS A 132 -18.35 -6.24 19.78
CA LYS A 132 -19.30 -5.34 20.42
C LYS A 132 -20.71 -5.82 20.08
N ALA A 133 -21.58 -5.91 21.09
CA ALA A 133 -22.97 -6.30 20.88
C ALA A 133 -23.64 -5.30 19.93
N ASP A 134 -24.08 -5.79 18.77
CA ASP A 134 -24.80 -4.98 17.81
C ASP A 134 -26.28 -4.94 18.22
N ARG A 135 -26.79 -3.79 18.64
CA ARG A 135 -28.20 -3.58 19.05
C ARG A 135 -29.11 -3.25 17.86
N SER A 136 -28.83 -3.79 16.68
CA SER A 136 -29.68 -3.56 15.49
C SER A 136 -30.64 -4.72 15.29
N PRO A 137 -31.97 -4.54 15.49
CA PRO A 137 -32.94 -5.52 15.06
C PRO A 137 -32.96 -5.55 13.53
N ASN A 138 -32.48 -6.63 12.94
CA ASN A 138 -32.52 -6.84 11.49
C ASN A 138 -33.98 -7.10 11.06
N SER A 139 -34.76 -6.03 10.92
CA SER A 139 -36.12 -6.02 10.39
C SER A 139 -36.11 -6.01 8.86
N GLU A 140 -35.29 -6.87 8.24
CA GLU A 140 -35.35 -7.08 6.79
C GLU A 140 -36.34 -8.20 6.49
N SER A 141 -37.24 -7.96 5.53
CA SER A 141 -38.14 -8.99 5.03
C SER A 141 -37.34 -10.18 4.51
N ARG A 142 -37.70 -11.40 4.94
CA ARG A 142 -37.04 -12.65 4.49
C ARG A 142 -36.94 -12.75 2.97
N VAL A 143 -37.93 -12.23 2.25
CA VAL A 143 -37.97 -12.21 0.78
C VAL A 143 -36.87 -11.33 0.20
N TRP A 144 -36.65 -10.14 0.78
CA TRP A 144 -35.60 -9.23 0.36
C TRP A 144 -34.21 -9.85 0.58
N SER A 145 -33.99 -10.47 1.73
CA SER A 145 -32.73 -11.17 2.01
C SER A 145 -32.48 -12.30 1.00
N TRP A 146 -33.49 -13.14 0.70
CA TRP A 146 -33.38 -14.18 -0.33
C TRP A 146 -33.08 -13.63 -1.72
N LEU A 147 -33.71 -12.51 -2.10
CA LEU A 147 -33.41 -11.85 -3.37
C LEU A 147 -31.96 -11.36 -3.42
N CYS A 148 -31.46 -10.72 -2.35
CA CYS A 148 -30.06 -10.32 -2.27
C CYS A 148 -29.09 -11.50 -2.38
N TYR A 149 -29.41 -12.64 -1.76
CA TYR A 149 -28.62 -13.88 -1.88
C TYR A 149 -28.59 -14.41 -3.32
N LEU A 150 -29.73 -14.41 -4.02
CA LEU A 150 -29.79 -14.86 -5.40
C LEU A 150 -28.97 -13.95 -6.32
N VAL A 151 -29.04 -12.63 -6.14
CA VAL A 151 -28.23 -11.67 -6.90
C VAL A 151 -26.74 -11.88 -6.60
N GLU A 152 -26.36 -12.08 -5.34
CA GLU A 152 -24.99 -12.39 -4.97
C GLU A 152 -24.48 -13.66 -5.67
N LEU A 153 -25.24 -14.76 -5.59
CA LEU A 153 -24.89 -16.02 -6.24
C LEU A 153 -24.76 -15.84 -7.76
N ALA A 154 -25.66 -15.07 -8.38
CA ALA A 154 -25.62 -14.79 -9.80
C ALA A 154 -24.36 -13.99 -10.19
N VAL A 155 -23.97 -12.98 -9.41
CA VAL A 155 -22.77 -12.17 -9.66
C VAL A 155 -21.51 -13.03 -9.56
N TRP A 156 -21.37 -13.82 -8.49
CA TRP A 156 -20.21 -14.71 -8.35
C TRP A 156 -20.17 -15.78 -9.44
N SER A 157 -21.32 -16.38 -9.78
CA SER A 157 -21.41 -17.35 -10.86
C SER A 157 -21.04 -16.74 -12.21
N LEU A 158 -21.48 -15.50 -12.49
CA LEU A 158 -21.12 -14.77 -13.71
C LEU A 158 -19.63 -14.47 -13.76
N MET A 159 -19.00 -14.08 -12.65
CA MET A 159 -17.56 -13.86 -12.60
C MET A 159 -16.77 -15.16 -12.84
N ILE A 160 -17.19 -16.27 -12.22
CA ILE A 160 -16.55 -17.58 -12.40
C ILE A 160 -16.73 -18.05 -13.85
N PHE A 161 -17.97 -18.04 -14.36
CA PHE A 161 -18.28 -18.42 -15.73
C PHE A 161 -17.55 -17.55 -16.76
N GLY A 162 -17.54 -16.23 -16.55
CA GLY A 162 -16.78 -15.29 -17.38
C GLY A 162 -15.28 -15.57 -17.35
N SER A 163 -14.73 -15.98 -16.20
CA SER A 163 -13.31 -16.37 -16.10
C SER A 163 -13.02 -17.65 -16.87
N VAL A 164 -13.92 -18.66 -16.79
CA VAL A 164 -13.82 -19.90 -17.56
C VAL A 164 -13.84 -19.60 -19.07
N LEU A 165 -14.73 -18.71 -19.53
CA LEU A 165 -14.82 -18.33 -20.94
C LEU A 165 -13.62 -17.49 -21.41
N CYS A 166 -13.24 -16.45 -20.67
CA CYS A 166 -12.16 -15.55 -21.05
C CYS A 166 -10.77 -16.22 -21.04
N PHE A 167 -10.59 -17.24 -20.20
CA PHE A 167 -9.32 -17.93 -20.02
C PHE A 167 -9.35 -19.42 -20.42
N ASP A 168 -10.40 -19.86 -21.11
CA ASP A 168 -10.61 -21.22 -21.63
C ASP A 168 -10.11 -22.29 -20.66
N LEU A 169 -10.68 -22.26 -19.45
CA LEU A 169 -10.27 -23.14 -18.35
C LEU A 169 -10.81 -24.55 -18.59
N GLN A 170 -9.90 -25.47 -18.94
CA GLN A 170 -10.25 -26.87 -19.21
C GLN A 170 -9.55 -27.79 -18.21
N LEU A 171 -10.28 -28.78 -17.70
CA LEU A 171 -9.74 -29.84 -16.86
C LEU A 171 -9.06 -30.88 -17.76
N ASP A 172 -7.73 -30.91 -17.73
CA ASP A 172 -6.97 -31.92 -18.46
C ASP A 172 -6.95 -33.22 -17.65
N GLN A 173 -7.79 -34.17 -18.06
CA GLN A 173 -7.92 -35.48 -17.41
C GLN A 173 -6.63 -36.32 -17.49
N THR A 174 -5.70 -35.99 -18.40
CA THR A 174 -4.49 -36.79 -18.63
C THR A 174 -3.30 -36.38 -17.76
N LYS A 175 -3.25 -35.13 -17.29
CA LYS A 175 -2.10 -34.58 -16.55
C LYS A 175 -2.42 -34.12 -15.12
N SER A 176 -3.63 -34.42 -14.62
CA SER A 176 -4.11 -33.95 -13.31
C SER A 176 -3.87 -32.44 -13.12
N GLY A 177 -4.22 -31.65 -14.12
CA GLY A 177 -3.93 -30.22 -14.15
C GLY A 177 -4.99 -29.41 -14.90
N ILE A 178 -4.98 -28.09 -14.70
CA ILE A 178 -5.89 -27.16 -15.37
C ILE A 178 -5.15 -26.53 -16.55
N SER A 179 -5.67 -26.73 -17.77
CA SER A 179 -5.23 -25.98 -18.94
C SER A 179 -5.90 -24.61 -18.94
N SER A 180 -5.11 -23.57 -19.22
CA SER A 180 -5.60 -22.19 -19.28
C SER A 180 -4.91 -21.46 -20.43
N ARG A 181 -5.69 -20.74 -21.24
CA ARG A 181 -5.19 -19.85 -22.30
C ARG A 181 -6.07 -18.61 -22.40
N THR A 182 -5.51 -17.47 -22.79
CA THR A 182 -6.32 -16.29 -23.10
C THR A 182 -7.17 -16.57 -24.33
N ALA A 183 -8.49 -16.53 -24.18
CA ALA A 183 -9.47 -16.84 -25.23
C ALA A 183 -9.92 -15.59 -26.02
N PHE A 184 -9.48 -14.41 -25.59
CA PHE A 184 -9.79 -13.13 -26.23
C PHE A 184 -8.54 -12.51 -26.85
N THR A 185 -8.75 -11.65 -27.85
CA THR A 185 -7.68 -10.92 -28.54
C THR A 185 -7.42 -9.56 -27.90
N PHE A 186 -6.25 -8.99 -28.19
CA PHE A 186 -5.92 -7.62 -27.80
C PHE A 186 -6.97 -6.59 -28.28
N HIS A 187 -7.50 -6.78 -29.49
CA HIS A 187 -8.54 -5.90 -30.04
C HIS A 187 -9.85 -5.99 -29.25
N GLN A 188 -10.30 -7.21 -28.93
CA GLN A 188 -11.50 -7.42 -28.09
C GLN A 188 -11.31 -6.83 -26.69
N PHE A 189 -10.13 -6.97 -26.09
CA PHE A 189 -9.83 -6.37 -24.80
C PHE A 189 -9.85 -4.84 -24.85
N ASN A 190 -9.25 -4.22 -25.88
CA ASN A 190 -9.33 -2.78 -26.06
C ASN A 190 -10.78 -2.30 -26.29
N GLN A 191 -11.58 -3.05 -27.03
CA GLN A 191 -12.99 -2.76 -27.20
C GLN A 191 -13.74 -2.81 -25.87
N PHE A 192 -13.47 -3.84 -25.04
CA PHE A 192 -13.99 -3.92 -23.67
C PHE A 192 -13.61 -2.69 -22.85
N LEU A 193 -12.34 -2.24 -22.89
CA LEU A 193 -11.92 -1.03 -22.18
C LEU A 193 -12.67 0.21 -22.66
N LYS A 194 -12.88 0.39 -23.97
CA LYS A 194 -13.68 1.49 -24.51
C LYS A 194 -15.12 1.44 -24.01
N THR A 195 -15.71 0.25 -23.95
CA THR A 195 -17.07 0.04 -23.46
C THR A 195 -17.20 0.29 -21.96
N VAL A 196 -16.17 -0.02 -21.16
CA VAL A 196 -16.26 -0.02 -19.69
C VAL A 196 -15.75 1.27 -19.05
N THR A 197 -14.76 1.95 -19.61
CA THR A 197 -14.15 3.14 -19.00
C THR A 197 -15.16 4.27 -18.75
N ILE A 198 -16.03 4.59 -19.72
CA ILE A 198 -17.03 5.66 -19.55
C ILE A 198 -18.10 5.28 -18.52
N PRO A 199 -18.71 4.07 -18.57
CA PRO A 199 -19.59 3.60 -17.49
C PRO A 199 -18.96 3.62 -16.10
N CYS A 200 -17.68 3.29 -15.94
CA CYS A 200 -16.98 3.41 -14.65
C CYS A 200 -17.02 4.83 -14.10
N ILE A 201 -16.80 5.83 -14.97
CA ILE A 201 -16.86 7.24 -14.58
C ILE A 201 -18.28 7.59 -14.12
N TRP A 202 -19.30 7.15 -14.85
CA TRP A 202 -20.70 7.40 -14.47
C TRP A 202 -21.12 6.67 -13.20
N ILE A 203 -20.68 5.43 -12.97
CA ILE A 203 -20.86 4.74 -11.68
C ILE A 203 -20.21 5.56 -10.56
N GLY A 204 -19.01 6.09 -10.79
CA GLY A 204 -18.34 7.00 -9.87
C GLY A 204 -19.18 8.26 -9.59
N VAL A 205 -19.65 8.95 -10.62
CA VAL A 205 -20.50 10.15 -10.50
C VAL A 205 -21.77 9.84 -9.72
N LEU A 206 -22.54 8.83 -10.13
CA LEU A 206 -23.80 8.45 -9.49
C LEU A 206 -23.59 8.04 -8.03
N SER A 207 -22.56 7.25 -7.75
CA SER A 207 -22.22 6.83 -6.39
C SER A 207 -21.81 8.02 -5.52
N LEU A 208 -21.01 8.95 -6.05
CA LEU A 208 -20.60 10.16 -5.33
C LEU A 208 -21.79 11.06 -5.04
N THR A 209 -22.63 11.32 -6.05
CA THR A 209 -23.84 12.14 -5.90
C THR A 209 -24.78 11.56 -4.85
N TRP A 210 -24.98 10.23 -4.85
CA TRP A 210 -25.78 9.56 -3.84
C TRP A 210 -25.24 9.79 -2.42
N GLU A 211 -23.93 9.63 -2.23
CA GLU A 211 -23.31 9.92 -0.93
C GLU A 211 -23.47 11.40 -0.56
N MET A 212 -23.32 12.33 -1.52
CA MET A 212 -23.40 13.77 -1.29
C MET A 212 -24.80 14.17 -0.81
N VAL A 213 -25.83 13.66 -1.46
CA VAL A 213 -27.24 13.87 -1.09
C VAL A 213 -27.54 13.27 0.28
N LYS A 214 -27.07 12.04 0.55
CA LYS A 214 -27.26 11.38 1.85
C LYS A 214 -26.59 12.16 2.98
N ALA A 215 -25.39 12.69 2.76
CA ALA A 215 -24.69 13.52 3.74
C ALA A 215 -25.40 14.87 3.95
N MET A 216 -25.86 15.50 2.87
CA MET A 216 -26.63 16.75 2.91
C MET A 216 -27.91 16.57 3.73
N PHE A 217 -28.66 15.50 3.49
CA PHE A 217 -29.88 15.17 4.22
C PHE A 217 -29.59 14.99 5.73
N ARG A 218 -28.52 14.26 6.08
CA ARG A 218 -28.12 14.09 7.49
C ARG A 218 -27.79 15.43 8.17
N CYS A 219 -27.09 16.33 7.47
CA CYS A 219 -26.79 17.67 7.99
C CYS A 219 -28.05 18.52 8.17
N ALA A 220 -29.02 18.39 7.26
CA ALA A 220 -30.29 19.10 7.33
C ALA A 220 -31.20 18.64 8.48
N CYS A 221 -31.09 17.38 8.90
CA CYS A 221 -31.88 16.79 9.98
C CYS A 221 -31.32 17.04 11.40
N VAL A 222 -30.25 17.81 11.57
CA VAL A 222 -29.68 18.12 12.90
C VAL A 222 -30.50 19.20 13.59
N CYS A 223 -30.83 19.00 14.86
CA CYS A 223 -31.50 20.01 15.69
C CYS A 223 -30.59 21.20 16.02
N GLY A 224 -31.13 22.41 15.91
CA GLY A 224 -30.45 23.66 16.24
C GLY A 224 -29.84 24.38 15.01
N PHE A 225 -30.06 25.69 14.92
CA PHE A 225 -29.66 26.50 13.77
C PHE A 225 -28.13 26.53 13.57
N LEU A 226 -27.35 26.79 14.63
CA LEU A 226 -25.89 26.86 14.56
C LEU A 226 -25.26 25.53 14.13
N LYS A 227 -25.73 24.41 14.69
CA LYS A 227 -25.25 23.07 14.33
C LYS A 227 -25.58 22.73 12.87
N ARG A 228 -26.78 23.09 12.40
CA ARG A 228 -27.19 22.93 10.99
C ARG A 228 -26.33 23.79 10.06
N PHE A 229 -26.08 25.05 10.42
CA PHE A 229 -25.26 25.97 9.62
C PHE A 229 -23.81 25.48 9.52
N CYS A 230 -23.16 25.20 10.65
CA CYS A 230 -21.80 24.66 10.69
C CYS A 230 -21.69 23.32 9.94
N GLY A 231 -22.66 22.43 10.11
CA GLY A 231 -22.71 21.15 9.39
C GLY A 231 -22.87 21.33 7.88
N THR A 232 -23.68 22.29 7.44
CA THR A 232 -23.87 22.61 6.02
C THR A 232 -22.62 23.24 5.41
N LEU A 233 -21.94 24.14 6.12
CA LEU A 233 -20.67 24.71 5.70
C LEU A 233 -19.60 23.63 5.57
N GLN A 234 -19.46 22.77 6.59
CA GLN A 234 -18.55 21.63 6.57
C GLN A 234 -18.86 20.71 5.38
N TRP A 235 -20.12 20.32 5.20
CA TRP A 235 -20.55 19.51 4.07
C TRP A 235 -20.16 20.17 2.74
N THR A 236 -20.42 21.46 2.57
CA THR A 236 -20.11 22.19 1.33
C THR A 236 -18.63 22.14 1.00
N VAL A 237 -17.76 22.44 1.98
CA VAL A 237 -16.29 22.40 1.81
C VAL A 237 -15.81 21.01 1.42
N PHE A 238 -16.22 19.98 2.17
CA PHE A 238 -15.81 18.60 1.90
C PHE A 238 -16.40 18.05 0.60
N ALA A 239 -17.62 18.42 0.25
CA ALA A 239 -18.28 18.04 -1.00
C ALA A 239 -17.55 18.66 -2.20
N ALA A 240 -17.23 19.95 -2.14
CA ALA A 240 -16.47 20.65 -3.17
C ALA A 240 -15.05 20.06 -3.33
N ALA A 241 -14.33 19.85 -2.22
CA ALA A 241 -13.01 19.21 -2.24
C ALA A 241 -13.06 17.79 -2.81
N THR A 242 -14.09 17.02 -2.45
CA THR A 242 -14.32 15.65 -2.95
C THR A 242 -14.59 15.64 -4.45
N ALA A 243 -15.49 16.51 -4.92
CA ALA A 243 -15.81 16.64 -6.34
C ALA A 243 -14.58 17.10 -7.15
N ALA A 244 -13.80 18.05 -6.63
CA ALA A 244 -12.56 18.50 -7.26
C ALA A 244 -11.54 17.37 -7.36
N MET A 245 -11.26 16.65 -6.26
CA MET A 245 -10.34 15.51 -6.24
C MET A 245 -10.77 14.38 -7.18
N PHE A 246 -12.07 14.05 -7.19
CA PHE A 246 -12.62 13.07 -8.14
C PHE A 246 -12.40 13.54 -9.58
N THR A 247 -12.75 14.79 -9.90
CA THR A 247 -12.64 15.36 -11.24
C THR A 247 -11.21 15.33 -11.77
N ILE A 248 -10.23 15.83 -10.99
CA ILE A 248 -8.82 15.81 -11.44
C ILE A 248 -8.29 14.38 -11.58
N SER A 249 -8.83 13.42 -10.82
CA SER A 249 -8.41 12.01 -10.87
C SER A 249 -8.89 11.26 -12.11
N LEU A 250 -9.88 11.80 -12.84
CA LEU A 250 -10.36 11.23 -14.11
C LEU A 250 -9.29 11.28 -15.20
N VAL A 251 -8.41 12.28 -15.16
CA VAL A 251 -7.31 12.42 -16.14
C VAL A 251 -6.38 11.21 -16.11
N PRO A 252 -5.69 10.90 -14.99
CA PRO A 252 -4.83 9.72 -14.93
C PRO A 252 -5.59 8.39 -15.02
N PHE A 253 -6.87 8.35 -14.63
CA PHE A 253 -7.70 7.14 -14.81
C PHE A 253 -7.94 6.82 -16.29
N THR A 254 -8.21 7.83 -17.10
CA THR A 254 -8.47 7.66 -18.53
C THR A 254 -7.21 7.38 -19.36
N TYR A 255 -6.00 7.51 -18.82
CA TYR A 255 -4.78 7.05 -19.53
C TYR A 255 -4.79 5.57 -19.88
N ILE A 256 -5.65 4.78 -19.24
CA ILE A 256 -5.89 3.37 -19.56
C ILE A 256 -6.45 3.20 -20.99
N GLU A 257 -7.19 4.18 -21.51
CA GLU A 257 -7.81 4.15 -22.83
C GLU A 257 -7.74 5.54 -23.49
N TYR A 258 -6.95 5.63 -24.57
CA TYR A 258 -6.57 6.90 -25.18
C TYR A 258 -7.77 7.73 -25.68
N ASP A 259 -8.77 7.10 -26.30
CA ASP A 259 -9.92 7.83 -26.87
C ASP A 259 -10.75 8.50 -25.77
N SER A 260 -10.91 7.83 -24.62
CA SER A 260 -11.61 8.34 -23.44
C SER A 260 -10.89 9.55 -22.84
N ASN A 261 -9.55 9.52 -22.81
CA ASN A 261 -8.77 10.67 -22.34
C ASN A 261 -8.92 11.89 -23.28
N ALA A 262 -8.96 11.65 -24.59
CA ALA A 262 -9.19 12.71 -25.58
C ALA A 262 -10.59 13.33 -25.44
N ARG A 263 -11.61 12.50 -25.17
CA ARG A 263 -13.01 12.92 -24.97
C ARG A 263 -13.27 13.65 -23.65
N LEU A 264 -12.34 13.62 -22.69
CA LEU A 264 -12.50 14.40 -21.45
C LEU A 264 -12.61 15.90 -21.74
N TRP A 265 -13.45 16.57 -20.95
CA TRP A 265 -13.63 18.01 -21.06
C TRP A 265 -12.28 18.74 -20.85
N PRO A 266 -11.85 19.65 -21.75
CA PRO A 266 -10.56 20.33 -21.63
C PRO A 266 -10.36 21.10 -20.32
N GLY A 267 -11.43 21.54 -19.66
CA GLY A 267 -11.36 22.15 -18.33
C GLY A 267 -10.77 21.22 -17.26
N VAL A 268 -11.12 19.93 -17.33
CA VAL A 268 -10.64 18.90 -16.39
C VAL A 268 -9.14 18.63 -16.56
N ARG A 269 -8.66 18.60 -17.82
CA ARG A 269 -7.23 18.45 -18.12
C ARG A 269 -6.42 19.65 -17.63
N ARG A 270 -6.88 20.87 -17.91
CA ARG A 270 -6.24 22.09 -17.38
C ARG A 270 -6.19 22.12 -15.86
N ALA A 271 -7.27 21.73 -15.18
CA ALA A 271 -7.28 21.65 -13.72
C ALA A 271 -6.24 20.65 -13.19
N ASN A 272 -6.11 19.48 -13.82
CA ASN A 272 -5.08 18.49 -13.47
C ASN A 272 -3.66 19.04 -13.70
N GLU A 273 -3.41 19.70 -14.83
CA GLU A 273 -2.11 20.30 -15.17
C GLU A 273 -1.65 21.33 -14.14
N VAL A 274 -2.56 22.20 -13.66
CA VAL A 274 -2.28 23.20 -12.62
C VAL A 274 -1.83 22.55 -11.32
N VAL A 275 -2.46 21.43 -10.93
CA VAL A 275 -2.17 20.74 -9.66
C VAL A 275 -1.14 19.62 -9.77
N ASN A 276 -0.66 19.31 -10.99
CA ASN A 276 0.22 18.17 -11.24
C ASN A 276 1.52 18.26 -10.42
N ARG A 277 2.02 19.46 -10.14
CA ARG A 277 3.22 19.68 -9.29
C ARG A 277 3.06 19.14 -7.87
N PHE A 278 1.83 19.09 -7.35
CA PHE A 278 1.52 18.58 -6.02
C PHE A 278 1.30 17.05 -5.99
N GLN A 279 1.27 16.38 -7.15
CA GLN A 279 1.12 14.92 -7.27
C GLN A 279 -0.12 14.37 -6.51
N LEU A 280 -1.21 15.16 -6.45
CA LEU A 280 -2.45 14.80 -5.73
C LEU A 280 -3.14 13.55 -6.31
N VAL A 281 -2.98 13.32 -7.61
CA VAL A 281 -3.55 12.16 -8.32
C VAL A 281 -2.51 11.59 -9.28
N ASN A 282 -2.44 10.27 -9.35
CA ASN A 282 -1.42 9.54 -10.09
C ASN A 282 -2.05 8.48 -11.00
N SER A 283 -1.26 8.03 -11.98
CA SER A 283 -1.51 6.79 -12.72
C SER A 283 -0.92 5.60 -11.97
N TYR A 284 -1.51 4.42 -12.13
CA TYR A 284 -1.09 3.20 -11.43
C TYR A 284 -0.84 2.08 -12.43
N GLY A 285 0.24 1.33 -12.24
CA GLY A 285 0.60 0.24 -13.16
C GLY A 285 2.02 -0.30 -13.02
N LEU A 286 2.40 -0.68 -11.80
CA LEU A 286 3.70 -1.31 -11.57
C LEU A 286 3.72 -2.73 -12.16
N PHE A 287 4.89 -3.18 -12.65
CA PHE A 287 5.07 -4.48 -13.32
C PHE A 287 4.19 -4.71 -14.58
N ARG A 288 3.85 -3.63 -15.32
CA ARG A 288 3.13 -3.73 -16.59
C ARG A 288 3.77 -4.74 -17.56
N ARG A 289 5.10 -4.81 -17.60
CA ARG A 289 5.88 -5.83 -18.33
C ARG A 289 6.70 -6.60 -17.32
N MET A 290 6.76 -7.91 -17.51
CA MET A 290 7.56 -8.79 -16.67
C MET A 290 9.05 -8.50 -16.87
N THR A 291 9.77 -8.22 -15.78
CA THR A 291 11.21 -8.02 -15.78
C THR A 291 11.94 -9.33 -15.51
N GLY A 292 13.19 -9.45 -15.98
CA GLY A 292 14.04 -10.63 -15.74
C GLY A 292 13.56 -11.91 -16.46
N VAL A 293 12.84 -11.79 -17.57
CA VAL A 293 12.51 -12.96 -18.41
C VAL A 293 13.81 -13.58 -18.90
N GLY A 294 14.06 -14.84 -18.54
CA GLY A 294 15.33 -15.50 -18.82
C GLY A 294 16.43 -15.23 -17.79
N GLY A 295 16.08 -14.77 -16.58
CA GLY A 295 16.98 -14.62 -15.44
C GLY A 295 16.92 -13.21 -14.84
N ARG A 296 16.94 -13.14 -13.51
CA ARG A 296 16.96 -11.90 -12.76
C ARG A 296 18.32 -11.20 -12.90
N PRO A 297 18.40 -10.00 -13.50
CA PRO A 297 19.67 -9.27 -13.52
C PRO A 297 19.99 -8.74 -12.13
N GLU A 298 21.26 -8.87 -11.72
CA GLU A 298 21.77 -8.39 -10.46
C GLU A 298 23.16 -7.78 -10.65
N VAL A 299 23.36 -6.58 -10.12
CA VAL A 299 24.66 -5.93 -10.10
C VAL A 299 25.40 -6.34 -8.83
N VAL A 300 26.62 -6.85 -9.01
CA VAL A 300 27.55 -7.24 -7.94
C VAL A 300 28.72 -6.28 -7.96
N ILE A 301 29.00 -5.66 -6.82
CA ILE A 301 30.11 -4.73 -6.65
C ILE A 301 31.29 -5.52 -6.08
N GLU A 302 32.47 -5.33 -6.65
CA GLU A 302 33.71 -5.94 -6.18
C GLU A 302 34.72 -4.85 -5.84
N GLY A 303 35.38 -5.01 -4.70
CA GLY A 303 36.51 -4.18 -4.28
C GLY A 303 37.83 -4.94 -4.39
N SER A 304 38.93 -4.20 -4.48
CA SER A 304 40.28 -4.75 -4.49
C SER A 304 41.28 -3.76 -3.90
N ASN A 305 42.33 -4.28 -3.24
CA ASN A 305 43.44 -3.48 -2.73
C ASN A 305 44.64 -3.45 -3.70
N ASP A 306 44.76 -4.43 -4.59
CA ASP A 306 45.89 -4.64 -5.50
C ASP A 306 45.51 -4.58 -6.99
N GLY A 307 44.20 -4.57 -7.31
CA GLY A 307 43.67 -4.62 -8.68
C GLY A 307 43.63 -6.03 -9.28
N ILE A 308 44.11 -7.05 -8.57
CA ILE A 308 44.25 -8.45 -9.04
C ILE A 308 43.27 -9.36 -8.29
N THR A 309 43.26 -9.27 -6.95
CA THR A 309 42.35 -10.04 -6.10
C THR A 309 41.10 -9.22 -5.82
N TRP A 310 39.94 -9.76 -6.21
CA TRP A 310 38.66 -9.07 -6.14
C TRP A 310 37.75 -9.76 -5.14
N THR A 311 37.18 -8.99 -4.23
CA THR A 311 36.26 -9.47 -3.20
C THR A 311 34.89 -8.82 -3.39
N GLU A 312 33.84 -9.63 -3.45
CA GLU A 312 32.46 -9.15 -3.55
C GLU A 312 32.05 -8.41 -2.29
N ILE A 313 31.39 -7.27 -2.48
CA ILE A 313 30.75 -6.51 -1.41
C ILE A 313 29.31 -7.01 -1.29
N GLU A 314 29.05 -7.82 -0.25
CA GLU A 314 27.72 -8.34 0.03
C GLU A 314 26.79 -7.27 0.60
N PHE A 315 25.55 -7.23 0.09
CA PHE A 315 24.49 -6.36 0.57
C PHE A 315 23.62 -7.11 1.58
N MET A 316 23.06 -6.38 2.55
CA MET A 316 22.19 -6.97 3.60
C MET A 316 20.97 -7.73 3.07
N TYR A 317 20.34 -7.27 1.98
CA TYR A 317 18.96 -7.67 1.68
C TYR A 317 18.74 -8.18 0.26
N LYS A 318 19.36 -7.57 -0.75
CA LYS A 318 19.23 -8.04 -2.14
C LYS A 318 19.95 -9.40 -2.32
N PRO A 319 19.55 -10.20 -3.31
CA PRO A 319 20.28 -11.40 -3.67
C PRO A 319 21.75 -11.11 -3.98
N GLY A 320 22.63 -11.98 -3.48
CA GLY A 320 24.08 -11.87 -3.65
C GLY A 320 24.72 -13.22 -3.39
N ASN A 321 24.87 -13.56 -2.11
CA ASN A 321 25.34 -14.85 -1.64
C ASN A 321 24.41 -15.99 -2.12
N LEU A 322 24.99 -17.02 -2.75
CA LEU A 322 24.24 -18.10 -3.38
C LEU A 322 23.59 -19.06 -2.39
N SER A 323 24.15 -19.17 -1.20
CA SER A 323 23.67 -20.07 -0.14
C SER A 323 22.70 -19.38 0.83
N ALA A 324 22.61 -18.05 0.79
CA ALA A 324 21.73 -17.30 1.67
C ALA A 324 20.26 -17.38 1.19
N PRO A 325 19.29 -17.69 2.09
CA PRO A 325 17.88 -17.55 1.77
C PRO A 325 17.52 -16.08 1.56
N PRO A 326 16.51 -15.78 0.72
CA PRO A 326 15.96 -14.42 0.68
C PRO A 326 15.40 -14.01 2.05
N PRO A 327 15.54 -12.74 2.50
CA PRO A 327 15.11 -12.33 3.83
C PRO A 327 13.61 -12.02 3.92
N VAL A 328 13.07 -12.00 5.16
CA VAL A 328 11.72 -11.48 5.44
C VAL A 328 11.85 -10.10 6.09
N LEU A 329 11.44 -9.07 5.35
CA LEU A 329 11.74 -7.68 5.71
C LEU A 329 10.52 -6.80 5.90
N THR A 330 9.34 -7.21 5.43
CA THR A 330 8.12 -6.40 5.52
C THR A 330 7.90 -5.97 6.98
N PRO A 331 7.65 -4.67 7.27
CA PRO A 331 7.36 -3.57 6.34
C PRO A 331 8.56 -2.66 6.02
N HIS A 332 9.79 -3.07 6.34
CA HIS A 332 10.99 -2.31 6.03
C HIS A 332 11.25 -2.23 4.52
N GLN A 333 11.58 -1.04 4.01
CA GLN A 333 12.08 -0.84 2.66
C GLN A 333 13.56 -0.48 2.66
N PRO A 334 14.43 -1.42 2.28
CA PRO A 334 15.83 -1.11 2.06
C PRO A 334 15.97 -0.36 0.73
N ARG A 335 16.10 0.97 0.83
CA ARG A 335 16.06 1.86 -0.33
C ARG A 335 17.22 1.60 -1.30
N LEU A 336 18.42 1.34 -0.78
CA LEU A 336 19.59 1.10 -1.62
C LEU A 336 19.46 -0.20 -2.42
N ASP A 337 19.10 -1.31 -1.77
CA ASP A 337 18.85 -2.61 -2.40
C ASP A 337 17.75 -2.52 -3.48
N TRP A 338 16.68 -1.77 -3.21
CA TRP A 338 15.64 -1.47 -4.19
C TRP A 338 16.17 -0.67 -5.39
N GLN A 339 17.00 0.35 -5.16
CA GLN A 339 17.62 1.12 -6.25
C GLN A 339 18.59 0.26 -7.05
N MET A 340 19.34 -0.63 -6.42
CA MET A 340 20.22 -1.60 -7.09
C MET A 340 19.44 -2.53 -8.02
N TRP A 341 18.25 -3.01 -7.61
CA TRP A 341 17.37 -3.79 -8.48
C TRP A 341 16.96 -3.02 -9.74
N PHE A 342 16.59 -1.73 -9.60
CA PHE A 342 16.30 -0.89 -10.78
C PHE A 342 17.53 -0.64 -11.65
N ALA A 343 18.70 -0.39 -11.04
CA ALA A 343 19.94 -0.15 -11.76
C ALA A 343 20.34 -1.36 -12.62
N ALA A 344 20.08 -2.59 -12.15
CA ALA A 344 20.38 -3.81 -12.88
C ALA A 344 19.53 -3.99 -14.16
N LEU A 345 18.41 -3.27 -14.32
CA LEU A 345 17.53 -3.38 -15.49
C LEU A 345 18.04 -2.61 -16.73
N GLY A 346 19.05 -1.78 -16.58
CA GLY A 346 19.60 -0.95 -17.65
C GLY A 346 21.12 -0.79 -17.56
N PRO A 347 21.73 0.04 -18.40
CA PRO A 347 23.14 0.40 -18.28
C PRO A 347 23.37 1.34 -17.09
N HIS A 348 24.61 1.36 -16.57
CA HIS A 348 24.98 2.22 -15.43
C HIS A 348 24.71 3.71 -15.69
N THR A 349 24.71 4.16 -16.95
CA THR A 349 24.47 5.56 -17.34
C THR A 349 23.07 6.07 -17.00
N GLN A 350 22.09 5.16 -16.86
CA GLN A 350 20.73 5.51 -16.41
C GLN A 350 20.62 5.67 -14.89
N SER A 351 21.66 5.30 -14.15
CA SER A 351 21.72 5.38 -12.68
C SER A 351 22.90 6.24 -12.20
N PRO A 352 22.89 7.57 -12.41
CA PRO A 352 23.99 8.46 -12.00
C PRO A 352 24.40 8.35 -10.53
N TRP A 353 23.44 8.04 -9.66
CA TRP A 353 23.66 7.85 -8.22
C TRP A 353 24.65 6.71 -7.93
N PHE A 354 24.76 5.71 -8.81
CA PHE A 354 25.69 4.58 -8.66
C PHE A 354 27.15 5.04 -8.72
N THR A 355 27.49 5.98 -9.60
CA THR A 355 28.82 6.59 -9.63
C THR A 355 29.14 7.31 -8.31
N SER A 356 28.15 7.97 -7.71
CA SER A 356 28.33 8.57 -6.38
C SER A 356 28.55 7.52 -5.30
N LEU A 357 27.82 6.40 -5.34
CA LEU A 357 28.02 5.27 -4.43
C LEU A 357 29.46 4.76 -4.51
N VAL A 358 29.94 4.42 -5.72
CA VAL A 358 31.31 3.92 -5.95
C VAL A 358 32.36 4.91 -5.42
N TYR A 359 32.22 6.19 -5.75
CA TYR A 359 33.14 7.22 -5.27
C TYR A 359 33.20 7.31 -3.74
N ARG A 360 32.05 7.22 -3.05
CA ARG A 360 31.99 7.28 -1.59
C ARG A 360 32.52 6.01 -0.91
N LEU A 361 32.39 4.84 -1.56
CA LEU A 361 32.97 3.59 -1.08
C LEU A 361 34.51 3.61 -1.19
N LEU A 362 35.06 4.10 -2.31
CA LEU A 362 36.49 4.33 -2.48
C LEU A 362 37.05 5.31 -1.42
N GLN A 363 36.26 6.30 -1.00
CA GLN A 363 36.61 7.22 0.09
C GLN A 363 36.50 6.60 1.50
N GLY A 364 35.97 5.38 1.65
CA GLY A 364 35.72 4.77 2.95
C GLY A 364 34.69 5.50 3.81
N LYS A 365 33.68 6.14 3.19
CA LYS A 365 32.66 6.89 3.96
C LYS A 365 31.76 5.93 4.74
N GLN A 366 31.89 5.95 6.07
CA GLN A 366 31.16 5.06 6.98
C GLN A 366 29.64 5.12 6.79
N ASP A 367 29.06 6.31 6.63
CA ASP A 367 27.61 6.46 6.42
C ASP A 367 27.10 5.76 5.15
N VAL A 368 27.97 5.55 4.15
CA VAL A 368 27.63 4.83 2.92
C VAL A 368 27.85 3.34 3.07
N ILE A 369 28.91 2.93 3.77
CA ILE A 369 29.17 1.53 4.13
C ILE A 369 27.99 0.98 4.94
N GLU A 370 27.47 1.75 5.90
CA GLU A 370 26.32 1.37 6.73
C GLU A 370 25.00 1.21 5.96
N LEU A 371 24.88 1.80 4.75
CA LEU A 371 23.74 1.55 3.87
C LEU A 371 23.80 0.17 3.21
N ILE A 372 25.01 -0.35 2.98
CA ILE A 372 25.25 -1.68 2.40
C ILE A 372 25.22 -2.73 3.49
N GLN A 373 25.90 -2.46 4.61
CA GLN A 373 26.06 -3.37 5.71
C GLN A 373 26.06 -2.64 7.06
N THR A 374 25.05 -2.90 7.87
CA THR A 374 24.89 -2.28 9.20
C THR A 374 25.88 -2.87 10.22
N ASP A 375 26.18 -4.17 10.11
CA ASP A 375 27.27 -4.81 10.86
C ASP A 375 28.59 -4.66 10.10
N VAL A 376 29.31 -3.57 10.39
CA VAL A 376 30.53 -3.18 9.67
C VAL A 376 31.59 -4.30 9.66
N SER A 377 31.57 -5.24 10.61
CA SER A 377 32.51 -6.38 10.62
C SER A 377 32.35 -7.32 9.41
N GLN A 378 31.14 -7.39 8.84
CA GLN A 378 30.84 -8.18 7.65
C GLN A 378 31.25 -7.48 6.34
N TYR A 379 31.59 -6.20 6.40
CA TYR A 379 32.08 -5.47 5.23
C TYR A 379 33.55 -5.82 4.98
N PRO A 380 33.94 -6.36 3.81
CA PRO A 380 35.31 -6.88 3.60
C PRO A 380 36.41 -5.82 3.74
N PHE A 381 36.08 -4.55 3.48
CA PHE A 381 37.02 -3.42 3.48
C PHE A 381 36.79 -2.50 4.68
N HIS A 382 36.41 -3.05 5.84
CA HIS A 382 36.12 -2.26 7.04
C HIS A 382 37.37 -1.66 7.70
N GLN A 383 38.53 -2.34 7.58
CA GLN A 383 39.79 -1.86 8.16
C GLN A 383 40.42 -0.75 7.31
N GLN A 384 40.37 -0.91 5.99
CA GLN A 384 40.89 0.04 5.02
C GLN A 384 39.99 0.06 3.79
N PRO A 385 39.69 1.24 3.22
CA PRO A 385 38.87 1.33 2.02
C PRO A 385 39.56 0.65 0.82
N PRO A 386 38.77 0.09 -0.12
CA PRO A 386 39.33 -0.55 -1.30
C PRO A 386 40.03 0.49 -2.18
N ALA A 387 41.18 0.13 -2.75
CA ALA A 387 41.90 0.98 -3.70
C ALA A 387 41.20 1.03 -5.07
N TYR A 388 40.56 -0.07 -5.46
CA TYR A 388 39.85 -0.24 -6.73
C TYR A 388 38.44 -0.78 -6.49
N ILE A 389 37.48 -0.31 -7.29
CA ILE A 389 36.12 -0.85 -7.35
C ILE A 389 35.75 -1.09 -8.81
N ARG A 390 35.03 -2.19 -9.05
CA ARG A 390 34.34 -2.48 -10.32
C ARG A 390 32.96 -3.06 -10.03
N ALA A 391 32.11 -3.17 -11.05
CA ALA A 391 30.84 -3.87 -10.90
C ALA A 391 30.48 -4.70 -12.13
N HIS A 392 29.95 -5.89 -11.89
CA HIS A 392 29.52 -6.84 -12.91
C HIS A 392 28.03 -7.09 -12.82
N ARG A 393 27.39 -7.33 -13.96
CA ARG A 393 26.02 -7.82 -14.01
C ARG A 393 26.03 -9.33 -14.16
N TYR A 394 25.23 -9.97 -13.33
CA TYR A 394 24.97 -11.40 -13.37
C TYR A 394 23.49 -11.64 -13.60
N ARG A 395 23.14 -12.82 -14.13
CA ARG A 395 21.76 -13.32 -14.12
C ARG A 395 21.63 -14.36 -13.04
N TYR A 396 20.67 -14.16 -12.16
CA TYR A 396 20.32 -15.04 -11.06
C TYR A 396 19.06 -15.83 -11.38
N TRP A 397 19.03 -17.06 -10.87
CA TRP A 397 17.83 -17.89 -10.81
C TRP A 397 17.74 -18.60 -9.47
N PHE A 398 16.53 -18.90 -9.04
CA PHE A 398 16.32 -19.87 -7.99
C PHE A 398 16.86 -21.24 -8.42
N THR A 399 17.43 -21.94 -7.45
CA THR A 399 17.74 -23.36 -7.59
C THR A 399 16.46 -24.19 -7.70
N ARG A 400 16.58 -25.37 -8.30
CA ARG A 400 15.48 -26.33 -8.39
C ARG A 400 15.69 -27.44 -7.35
N PRO A 401 14.61 -28.05 -6.82
CA PRO A 401 14.70 -29.28 -6.06
C PRO A 401 15.50 -30.34 -6.84
N GLN A 402 16.24 -31.17 -6.11
CA GLN A 402 16.96 -32.28 -6.70
C GLN A 402 15.97 -33.38 -7.13
N ALA A 403 16.39 -34.25 -8.06
CA ALA A 403 15.52 -35.31 -8.60
C ALA A 403 15.08 -36.33 -7.55
N ASP A 404 15.82 -36.43 -6.44
CA ASP A 404 15.52 -37.26 -5.26
C ASP A 404 14.52 -36.60 -4.29
N GLY A 405 14.08 -35.37 -4.57
CA GLY A 405 13.18 -34.59 -3.71
C GLY A 405 13.88 -33.82 -2.59
N SER A 406 15.21 -33.89 -2.48
CA SER A 406 15.96 -33.14 -1.49
C SER A 406 16.08 -31.65 -1.87
N TYR A 407 16.16 -30.79 -0.84
CA TYR A 407 16.36 -29.36 -1.05
C TYR A 407 17.81 -29.05 -1.44
N PRO A 408 18.03 -28.11 -2.38
CA PRO A 408 19.38 -27.73 -2.78
C PRO A 408 20.10 -27.00 -1.63
N GLN A 409 21.40 -27.20 -1.50
CA GLN A 409 22.22 -26.48 -0.50
C GLN A 409 22.32 -24.97 -0.78
N ARG A 410 22.10 -24.56 -2.03
CA ARG A 410 22.09 -23.16 -2.47
C ARG A 410 20.67 -22.74 -2.81
N TRP A 411 20.32 -21.50 -2.53
CA TRP A 411 19.05 -20.89 -2.91
C TRP A 411 19.10 -20.30 -4.32
N TRP A 412 20.30 -19.89 -4.75
CA TRP A 412 20.51 -19.23 -6.03
C TRP A 412 21.57 -19.94 -6.88
N ARG A 413 21.39 -19.84 -8.19
CA ARG A 413 22.44 -20.03 -9.19
C ARG A 413 22.59 -18.74 -9.97
N ARG A 414 23.81 -18.41 -10.38
CA ARG A 414 24.08 -17.23 -11.20
C ARG A 414 25.01 -17.52 -12.36
N VAL A 415 24.90 -16.72 -13.42
CA VAL A 415 25.81 -16.74 -14.57
C VAL A 415 26.22 -15.31 -14.86
N TYR A 416 27.51 -15.09 -15.16
CA TYR A 416 28.02 -13.79 -15.58
C TYR A 416 27.36 -13.33 -16.88
N ASP A 417 26.95 -12.07 -16.96
CA ASP A 417 26.29 -11.49 -18.12
C ASP A 417 27.24 -10.52 -18.83
N GLU A 418 27.60 -9.42 -18.17
CA GLU A 418 28.48 -8.38 -18.72
C GLU A 418 29.13 -7.52 -17.63
N GLU A 419 30.13 -6.74 -18.02
CA GLU A 419 30.64 -5.66 -17.17
C GLU A 419 29.57 -4.56 -17.06
N PHE A 420 29.21 -4.20 -15.83
CA PHE A 420 28.23 -3.14 -15.58
C PHE A 420 28.89 -1.78 -15.40
N TYR A 421 30.01 -1.75 -14.67
CA TYR A 421 30.76 -0.55 -14.34
C TYR A 421 32.27 -0.83 -14.39
N PRO A 422 33.06 0.01 -15.07
CA PRO A 422 34.48 -0.24 -15.28
C PRO A 422 35.27 -0.17 -13.96
N THR A 423 36.47 -0.75 -13.96
CA THR A 423 37.40 -0.63 -12.85
C THR A 423 37.86 0.81 -12.66
N VAL A 424 37.63 1.36 -11.46
CA VAL A 424 38.00 2.73 -11.10
C VAL A 424 38.73 2.79 -9.76
N HIS A 425 39.50 3.85 -9.55
CA HIS A 425 40.20 4.19 -8.31
C HIS A 425 40.11 5.72 -8.09
N LEU A 426 40.46 6.19 -6.89
CA LEU A 426 40.48 7.64 -6.61
C LEU A 426 41.54 8.34 -7.49
N GLY A 427 41.14 9.43 -8.15
CA GLY A 427 42.01 10.16 -9.09
C GLY A 427 41.97 9.62 -10.53
N ASN A 428 41.20 8.56 -10.81
CA ASN A 428 41.00 8.07 -12.17
C ASN A 428 40.23 9.11 -13.02
N THR A 429 40.75 9.44 -14.20
CA THR A 429 40.12 10.39 -15.15
C THR A 429 38.71 9.99 -15.57
N VAL A 430 38.45 8.68 -15.71
CA VAL A 430 37.14 8.12 -16.06
C VAL A 430 36.10 8.41 -14.97
N LEU A 431 36.47 8.20 -13.70
CA LEU A 431 35.60 8.47 -12.56
C LEU A 431 35.34 9.97 -12.41
N GLU A 432 36.39 10.79 -12.52
CA GLU A 432 36.29 12.25 -12.45
C GLU A 432 35.42 12.85 -13.57
N SER A 433 35.54 12.30 -14.79
CA SER A 433 34.70 12.68 -15.93
C SER A 433 33.23 12.37 -15.68
N MET A 434 32.91 11.16 -15.19
CA MET A 434 31.53 10.77 -14.84
C MET A 434 30.95 11.63 -13.71
N LEU A 435 31.73 11.89 -12.65
CA LEU A 435 31.30 12.73 -11.53
C LEU A 435 30.98 14.16 -11.98
N SER A 436 31.80 14.71 -12.88
CA SER A 436 31.59 16.04 -13.45
C SER A 436 30.38 16.06 -14.38
N HIS A 437 30.24 15.07 -15.26
CA HIS A 437 29.12 14.96 -16.20
C HIS A 437 27.76 14.89 -15.48
N TYR A 438 27.68 14.18 -14.37
CA TYR A 438 26.46 14.07 -13.56
C TYR A 438 26.29 15.21 -12.54
N GLY A 439 27.19 16.19 -12.50
CA GLY A 439 27.14 17.29 -11.53
C GLY A 439 27.20 16.80 -10.09
N LEU A 440 27.94 15.73 -9.82
CA LEU A 440 28.13 15.13 -8.49
C LEU A 440 29.40 15.63 -7.80
N LYS A 441 30.30 16.27 -8.55
CA LYS A 441 31.50 16.93 -8.05
C LYS A 441 31.14 18.27 -7.37
N ASP A 442 31.84 18.61 -6.31
CA ASP A 442 31.80 19.93 -5.64
C ASP A 442 30.43 20.39 -5.11
N LYS A 443 29.52 19.47 -4.77
CA LYS A 443 28.30 19.84 -4.03
C LYS A 443 28.66 20.31 -2.62
N ALA A 444 28.23 21.53 -2.29
CA ALA A 444 28.31 22.04 -0.92
C ALA A 444 27.69 21.03 0.06
N PRO A 445 28.28 20.85 1.26
CA PRO A 445 27.69 19.97 2.26
C PRO A 445 26.23 20.40 2.53
N PRO A 446 25.31 19.44 2.69
CA PRO A 446 23.92 19.76 2.95
C PRO A 446 23.82 20.63 4.22
N ARG A 447 23.00 21.68 4.17
CA ARG A 447 22.77 22.55 5.33
C ARG A 447 22.21 21.72 6.48
N THR A 448 22.97 21.60 7.56
CA THR A 448 22.53 20.93 8.78
C THR A 448 21.56 21.84 9.53
N SER A 449 20.32 21.39 9.70
CA SER A 449 19.36 22.09 10.56
C SER A 449 19.69 21.83 12.04
N ASN A 450 19.73 22.90 12.84
CA ASN A 450 19.96 22.87 14.28
C ASN A 450 18.67 22.95 15.10
N THR A 451 17.52 22.65 14.50
CA THR A 451 16.26 22.57 15.24
C THR A 451 16.31 21.47 16.31
N ALA A 452 15.55 21.64 17.40
CA ALA A 452 15.43 20.63 18.45
C ALA A 452 15.02 19.26 17.88
N VAL A 453 14.10 19.26 16.91
CA VAL A 453 13.69 18.04 16.19
C VAL A 453 14.88 17.37 15.50
N ALA A 454 15.73 18.14 14.80
CA ALA A 454 16.91 17.58 14.14
C ALA A 454 17.92 17.01 15.15
N GLN A 455 18.09 17.63 16.32
CA GLN A 455 18.95 17.11 17.40
C GLN A 455 18.40 15.80 17.97
N VAL A 456 17.09 15.74 18.26
CA VAL A 456 16.42 14.52 18.74
C VAL A 456 16.54 13.39 17.72
N VAL A 457 16.29 13.66 16.43
CA VAL A 457 16.44 12.65 15.37
C VAL A 457 17.88 12.16 15.25
N ARG A 458 18.87 13.05 15.38
CA ARG A 458 20.29 12.66 15.39
C ARG A 458 20.65 11.79 16.58
N TRP A 459 20.17 12.15 17.77
CA TRP A 459 20.36 11.35 18.98
C TRP A 459 19.66 9.98 18.88
N LEU A 460 18.42 9.93 18.42
CA LEU A 460 17.72 8.66 18.18
C LEU A 460 18.48 7.80 17.18
N ARG A 461 18.97 8.40 16.09
CA ARG A 461 19.79 7.68 15.10
C ARG A 461 21.08 7.14 15.70
N SER A 462 21.73 7.85 16.63
CA SER A 462 22.95 7.34 17.28
C SER A 462 22.66 6.17 18.22
N GLN A 463 21.49 6.13 18.87
CA GLN A 463 21.10 4.99 19.72
C GLN A 463 20.79 3.72 18.94
N VAL A 464 20.30 3.87 17.71
CA VAL A 464 19.86 2.74 16.86
C VAL A 464 20.93 2.36 15.82
N ARG A 465 22.05 3.08 15.76
CA ARG A 465 23.15 2.79 14.83
C ARG A 465 23.70 1.39 15.10
N GLY A 466 23.87 0.59 14.04
CA GLY A 466 24.32 -0.80 14.14
C GLY A 466 23.19 -1.83 14.31
N VAL A 467 21.93 -1.41 14.47
CA VAL A 467 20.78 -2.32 14.50
C VAL A 467 20.11 -2.38 13.13
N PRO A 468 19.92 -3.57 12.53
CA PRO A 468 19.16 -3.70 11.28
C PRO A 468 17.75 -3.14 11.41
N ALA A 469 17.35 -2.29 10.47
CA ALA A 469 16.09 -1.54 10.56
C ALA A 469 14.84 -2.43 10.61
N HIS A 470 14.84 -3.58 9.93
CA HIS A 470 13.73 -4.53 9.97
C HIS A 470 13.53 -5.14 11.37
N SER A 471 14.63 -5.46 12.07
CA SER A 471 14.58 -5.97 13.43
C SER A 471 13.96 -4.96 14.39
N LEU A 472 14.32 -3.68 14.28
CA LEU A 472 13.71 -2.61 15.06
C LEU A 472 12.20 -2.49 14.84
N ILE A 473 11.76 -2.62 13.59
CA ILE A 473 10.34 -2.50 13.26
C ILE A 473 9.57 -3.71 13.84
N TRP A 474 10.09 -4.92 13.67
CA TRP A 474 9.47 -6.12 14.23
C TRP A 474 9.45 -6.13 15.75
N THR A 475 10.49 -5.63 16.42
CA THR A 475 10.48 -5.51 17.89
C THR A 475 9.45 -4.49 18.35
N LEU A 476 9.31 -3.34 17.68
CA LEU A 476 8.26 -2.36 18.00
C LEU A 476 6.84 -2.93 17.81
N ILE A 477 6.59 -3.62 16.69
CA ILE A 477 5.32 -4.29 16.41
C ILE A 477 5.05 -5.38 17.46
N GLY A 478 6.04 -6.21 17.76
CA GLY A 478 5.96 -7.28 18.76
C GLY A 478 5.67 -6.74 20.16
N CYS A 479 6.36 -5.68 20.59
CA CYS A 479 6.12 -5.01 21.87
C CYS A 479 4.70 -4.44 21.95
N SER A 480 4.23 -3.78 20.89
CA SER A 480 2.88 -3.23 20.82
C SER A 480 1.81 -4.33 20.85
N ALA A 481 1.99 -5.40 20.08
CA ALA A 481 1.09 -6.55 20.08
C ALA A 481 1.03 -7.23 21.45
N THR A 482 2.19 -7.41 22.09
CA THR A 482 2.30 -7.98 23.45
C THR A 482 1.60 -7.10 24.47
N PHE A 483 1.82 -5.78 24.42
CA PHE A 483 1.13 -4.83 25.29
C PHE A 483 -0.40 -4.87 25.10
N CYS A 484 -0.87 -4.90 23.86
CA CYS A 484 -2.29 -5.04 23.55
C CYS A 484 -2.87 -6.36 24.07
N LEU A 485 -2.13 -7.47 23.92
CA LEU A 485 -2.53 -8.79 24.39
C LEU A 485 -2.62 -8.83 25.92
N ILE A 486 -1.60 -8.34 26.62
CA ILE A 486 -1.58 -8.25 28.09
C ILE A 486 -2.75 -7.38 28.58
N ARG A 487 -2.97 -6.22 27.97
CA ARG A 487 -4.10 -5.34 28.32
C ARG A 487 -5.46 -6.02 28.07
N GLY A 488 -5.57 -6.80 27.01
CA GLY A 488 -6.76 -7.61 26.70
C GLY A 488 -7.01 -8.71 27.74
N LEU A 489 -5.97 -9.44 28.14
CA LEU A 489 -6.06 -10.48 29.17
C LEU A 489 -6.40 -9.90 30.54
N LEU A 490 -5.77 -8.78 30.94
CA LEU A 490 -6.06 -8.09 32.20
C LEU A 490 -7.52 -7.60 32.27
N LYS A 491 -8.05 -7.04 31.18
CA LYS A 491 -9.45 -6.62 31.11
C LYS A 491 -10.42 -7.81 31.20
N ARG A 492 -10.07 -8.95 30.60
CA ARG A 492 -10.89 -10.16 30.63
C ARG A 492 -10.93 -10.77 32.04
N ASN A 493 -9.82 -10.73 32.77
CA ASN A 493 -9.76 -11.14 34.17
C ASN A 493 -10.54 -10.18 35.08
N ALA A 494 -10.45 -8.87 34.87
CA ALA A 494 -11.23 -7.89 35.64
C ALA A 494 -12.76 -8.02 35.42
N GLY A 495 -13.19 -8.42 34.22
CA GLY A 495 -14.60 -8.69 33.93
C GLY A 495 -15.14 -9.97 34.57
N THR A 496 -14.29 -10.99 34.80
CA THR A 496 -14.69 -12.25 35.45
C THR A 496 -14.77 -12.13 36.97
N THR A 497 -14.04 -11.20 37.59
CA THR A 497 -14.16 -10.93 39.04
C THR A 497 -15.43 -10.15 39.41
N LEU A 498 -16.00 -9.37 38.48
CA LEU A 498 -17.27 -8.68 38.73
C LEU A 498 -18.49 -9.62 38.63
N GLU A 499 -18.51 -10.54 37.67
CA GLU A 499 -19.64 -11.49 37.52
C GLU A 499 -19.76 -12.45 38.72
N HIS A 500 -18.66 -12.79 39.40
CA HIS A 500 -18.72 -13.70 40.55
C HIS A 500 -19.25 -13.04 41.84
N HIS A 501 -19.33 -11.71 41.90
CA HIS A 501 -19.90 -10.96 43.03
C HIS A 501 -21.37 -10.56 42.83
N THR A 502 -21.95 -10.75 41.63
CA THR A 502 -23.34 -10.36 41.31
C THR A 502 -24.34 -11.53 41.28
N GLU A 503 -23.97 -12.71 41.80
CA GLU A 503 -24.88 -13.87 41.93
C GLU A 503 -25.43 -14.08 43.36
N LYS A 504 -25.24 -13.14 44.28
CA LYS A 504 -25.81 -13.20 45.64
C LYS A 504 -26.34 -11.85 46.13
N SER A 505 -27.46 -11.39 45.56
CA SER A 505 -28.48 -10.59 46.26
C SER A 505 -29.58 -10.21 45.28
N ASP A 506 -30.71 -10.89 45.35
CA ASP A 506 -31.97 -10.46 44.74
C ASP A 506 -32.58 -9.28 45.53
N GLU A 507 -33.25 -8.37 44.78
CA GLU A 507 -34.24 -7.35 45.18
C GLU A 507 -33.80 -5.91 45.61
N PRO A 508 -34.60 -4.85 45.30
CA PRO A 508 -34.59 -4.20 43.99
C PRO A 508 -34.36 -2.67 44.00
N GLN A 509 -34.12 -2.17 42.79
CA GLN A 509 -34.03 -0.77 42.34
C GLN A 509 -35.08 0.17 42.99
N ALA A 510 -34.63 1.07 43.87
CA ALA A 510 -35.42 2.23 44.30
C ALA A 510 -34.59 3.48 44.66
N VAL A 511 -33.25 3.43 44.59
CA VAL A 511 -32.39 4.51 45.11
C VAL A 511 -31.75 5.37 43.99
N GLU A 512 -31.63 4.86 42.76
CA GLU A 512 -31.00 5.62 41.66
C GLU A 512 -31.92 6.68 41.01
N GLU A 513 -33.23 6.64 41.20
CA GLU A 513 -34.15 7.66 40.64
C GLU A 513 -34.26 8.94 41.48
N GLU A 514 -33.86 8.93 42.77
CA GLU A 514 -33.88 10.12 43.61
C GLU A 514 -32.64 11.02 43.43
N GLU A 515 -31.45 10.45 43.14
CA GLU A 515 -30.24 11.24 42.86
C GLU A 515 -30.30 11.95 41.50
N GLU A 516 -30.92 11.34 40.49
CA GLU A 516 -31.06 11.96 39.16
C GLU A 516 -32.07 13.13 39.15
N LYS A 517 -33.08 13.11 40.05
CA LYS A 517 -34.03 14.21 40.21
C LYS A 517 -33.49 15.38 41.01
N LYS A 518 -32.57 15.14 41.95
CA LYS A 518 -31.91 16.22 42.71
C LYS A 518 -30.95 17.02 41.83
N LYS A 519 -30.18 16.32 40.99
CA LYS A 519 -29.21 16.94 40.08
C LYS A 519 -29.84 17.81 38.99
N LYS A 520 -31.02 17.43 38.49
CA LYS A 520 -31.80 18.23 37.53
C LYS A 520 -32.46 19.48 38.13
N ARG A 521 -32.51 19.59 39.46
CA ARG A 521 -33.12 20.74 40.14
C ARG A 521 -32.08 21.81 40.49
N GLU A 522 -30.85 21.39 40.80
CA GLU A 522 -29.69 22.29 40.98
C GLU A 522 -29.28 22.94 39.64
N ASP A 523 -29.21 22.17 38.53
CA ASP A 523 -28.86 22.73 37.21
C ASP A 523 -29.89 23.76 36.67
N SER A 524 -31.12 23.78 37.21
CA SER A 524 -32.16 24.74 36.80
C SER A 524 -32.23 26.00 37.65
N GLU A 525 -31.63 26.00 38.84
CA GLU A 525 -31.53 27.21 39.68
C GLU A 525 -30.33 28.07 39.25
N ASP A 526 -29.23 27.44 38.80
CA ASP A 526 -28.05 28.15 38.26
C ASP A 526 -28.34 28.87 36.91
N GLU A 527 -29.22 28.34 36.05
CA GLU A 527 -29.62 28.99 34.78
C GLU A 527 -30.57 30.20 34.97
N LEU A 528 -31.17 30.37 36.15
CA LEU A 528 -32.04 31.51 36.49
C LEU A 528 -31.26 32.67 37.12
N GLU A 529 -30.17 32.39 37.84
CA GLU A 529 -29.28 33.42 38.39
C GLU A 529 -28.40 34.07 37.31
N GLU A 530 -27.93 33.33 36.30
CA GLU A 530 -27.18 33.91 35.16
C GLU A 530 -28.04 34.81 34.25
N ALA A 531 -29.37 34.65 34.25
CA ALA A 531 -30.28 35.46 33.43
C ALA A 531 -30.68 36.80 34.10
N GLU A 532 -30.56 36.92 35.42
CA GLU A 532 -30.84 38.17 36.16
C GLU A 532 -29.62 39.10 36.23
N GLU A 533 -28.39 38.59 36.10
CA GLU A 533 -27.17 39.41 36.04
C GLU A 533 -26.98 40.13 34.67
N ASP A 534 -27.42 39.51 33.57
CA ASP A 534 -27.28 40.07 32.21
C ASP A 534 -28.26 41.23 31.90
N GLU A 535 -29.37 41.39 32.66
CA GLU A 535 -30.29 42.52 32.50
C GLU A 535 -29.89 43.77 33.31
N GLN A 536 -28.90 43.67 34.19
CA GLN A 536 -28.50 44.78 35.08
C GLN A 536 -27.30 45.61 34.56
N ASP A 537 -26.54 45.08 33.59
CA ASP A 537 -25.36 45.75 33.00
C ASP A 537 -25.67 46.58 31.72
N SER A 538 -26.93 46.68 31.29
CA SER A 538 -27.32 47.47 30.10
C SER A 538 -28.02 48.81 30.42
N ALA A 539 -28.00 49.27 31.66
CA ALA A 539 -28.70 50.48 32.11
C ALA A 539 -27.81 51.42 32.94
N CYS A 540 -26.65 51.80 32.41
CA CYS A 540 -25.82 52.88 32.93
C CYS A 540 -24.92 53.41 31.80
N ASP A 541 -25.48 54.22 30.90
CA ASP A 541 -24.75 55.17 30.04
C ASP A 541 -25.80 55.91 29.20
N ASP A 542 -26.39 56.97 29.75
CA ASP A 542 -27.01 58.09 29.03
C ASP A 542 -27.67 59.03 30.06
N GLU A 543 -26.88 59.92 30.68
CA GLU A 543 -27.36 61.18 31.27
C GLU A 543 -26.16 62.05 31.68
N GLU A 544 -25.77 63.01 30.82
CA GLU A 544 -25.27 64.36 31.17
C GLU A 544 -24.79 65.10 29.91
N GLU A 545 -25.60 66.06 29.40
CA GLU A 545 -25.21 67.43 29.01
C GLU A 545 -26.41 68.17 28.38
N ASP A 546 -26.88 69.22 29.09
CA ASP A 546 -27.61 70.45 28.67
C ASP A 546 -28.20 71.03 29.99
N ASP A 547 -27.97 72.25 30.50
CA ASP A 547 -27.50 73.54 29.99
C ASP A 547 -27.03 74.41 31.20
N GLU A 548 -26.19 75.43 30.97
CA GLU A 548 -25.90 76.61 31.85
C GLU A 548 -25.83 76.46 33.40
#